data_AF-A0A7X7S0C5-F1
#
_entry.id   AF-A0A7X7S0C5-F1
#
_cell.length_a   1.000
_cell.length_b   1.000
_cell.length_c   1.000
_cell.angle_alpha   90.00
_cell.angle_beta   90.00
_cell.angle_gamma   90.00
#
_symmetry.space_group_name_H-M   'P 1'
#
loop_
_entity.id
_entity.type
_entity.pdbx_description
1 polymer ?
#
loop_
_entity_poly.entity_id
_entity_poly.type
_entity_poly.pdbx_seq_one_letter_code
_entity_poly.pdbx_strand_id
1 'polypeptide(L)'
;MMIRKISTLTATVIFAAASVYSQAVSFSSPVPWTTQRNDTIIARAQIDTAQIKKKSIFMTLSLFSNGKKSTLSSKTFKISDYAGEFSFGRINRNLVGGRDFLQIDWSIPGGQMKGTIAPVGIVNLDKVKKSEPVKAIAAASGATPAALVSAVKDENFQKAGKIEFATAWNKEALFIVLKKNQEPGAVQFSLDGKSGKNAFVSYPDRFISYTPANDSLAAFHFTRDLKDNVIRYASEKWQTEITKEVTGDKVVIRVPWYDTGVVPFEERSIGFGVFAVDQKEKVTASVPEGAQAFIPGTWGNLVLQK
;
A
#
# COMPACT_ATOMS: atom_id res chain seq x y z
N MET A 1 -50.82 15.93 61.71
CA MET A 1 -49.45 15.42 61.99
C MET A 1 -48.64 15.59 60.71
N MET A 2 -47.82 16.65 60.63
CA MET A 2 -47.08 17.05 59.42
C MET A 2 -45.85 16.17 59.20
N ILE A 3 -45.76 15.55 58.02
CA ILE A 3 -44.56 14.85 57.54
C ILE A 3 -43.62 15.90 56.92
N ARG A 4 -42.50 16.20 57.59
CA ARG A 4 -41.41 17.00 57.01
C ARG A 4 -40.58 16.12 56.07
N LYS A 5 -40.61 16.41 54.77
CA LYS A 5 -39.63 15.88 53.81
C LYS A 5 -38.35 16.71 53.91
N ILE A 6 -37.25 16.06 54.29
CA ILE A 6 -35.90 16.60 54.17
C ILE A 6 -35.41 16.25 52.78
N SER A 7 -35.24 17.25 51.91
CA SER A 7 -34.60 17.10 50.61
C SER A 7 -33.11 17.41 50.76
N THR A 8 -32.29 16.37 50.86
CA THR A 8 -30.83 16.47 50.81
C THR A 8 -30.40 16.74 49.38
N LEU A 9 -29.83 17.92 49.12
CA LEU A 9 -29.27 18.27 47.81
C LEU A 9 -27.82 17.77 47.75
N THR A 10 -27.58 16.64 47.12
CA THR A 10 -26.22 16.13 46.88
C THR A 10 -25.66 16.84 45.64
N ALA A 11 -24.77 17.80 45.84
CA ALA A 11 -24.02 18.42 44.73
C ALA A 11 -22.89 17.47 44.30
N THR A 12 -23.10 16.73 43.21
CA THR A 12 -22.02 15.98 42.55
C THR A 12 -21.23 16.96 41.68
N VAL A 13 -20.07 17.40 42.18
CA VAL A 13 -19.10 18.13 41.34
C VAL A 13 -18.37 17.11 40.48
N ILE A 14 -18.77 17.00 39.21
CA ILE A 14 -18.01 16.25 38.21
C ILE A 14 -16.88 17.15 37.72
N PHE A 15 -15.66 16.91 38.19
CA PHE A 15 -14.47 17.41 37.52
C PHE A 15 -14.29 16.65 36.21
N ALA A 16 -14.89 17.15 35.14
CA ALA A 16 -14.47 16.78 33.79
C ALA A 16 -13.09 17.40 33.56
N ALA A 17 -12.04 16.65 33.89
CA ALA A 17 -10.69 16.98 33.45
C ALA A 17 -10.68 16.91 31.92
N ALA A 18 -10.88 18.04 31.26
CA ALA A 18 -10.52 18.22 29.88
C ALA A 18 -9.01 18.05 29.79
N SER A 19 -8.55 16.84 29.55
CA SER A 19 -7.16 16.52 29.23
C SER A 19 -6.86 17.08 27.83
N VAL A 20 -6.70 18.40 27.76
CA VAL A 20 -6.13 19.08 26.61
C VAL A 20 -4.66 18.72 26.59
N TYR A 21 -4.32 17.58 25.98
CA TYR A 21 -2.93 17.29 25.62
C TYR A 21 -2.55 18.28 24.51
N SER A 22 -2.07 19.47 24.87
CA SER A 22 -1.29 20.27 23.92
C SER A 22 -0.05 19.43 23.58
N GLN A 23 0.01 18.87 22.37
CA GLN A 23 1.20 18.13 21.96
C GLN A 23 2.35 19.13 21.83
N ALA A 24 3.32 19.06 22.75
CA ALA A 24 4.49 19.93 22.74
C ALA A 24 5.39 19.70 21.51
N VAL A 25 5.24 18.57 20.83
CA VAL A 25 5.92 18.25 19.57
C VAL A 25 4.92 17.57 18.65
N SER A 26 4.74 18.11 17.44
CA SER A 26 3.89 17.54 16.39
C SER A 26 4.68 17.42 15.10
N PHE A 27 4.74 16.22 14.51
CA PHE A 27 5.50 15.97 13.30
C PHE A 27 4.64 16.15 12.04
N SER A 28 5.15 16.91 11.08
CA SER A 28 4.54 17.10 9.76
C SER A 28 5.16 16.21 8.68
N SER A 29 6.38 15.69 8.90
CA SER A 29 7.03 14.73 8.01
C SER A 29 8.12 13.95 8.75
N PRO A 30 8.36 12.67 8.42
CA PRO A 30 7.36 11.78 7.82
C PRO A 30 6.15 11.63 8.77
N VAL A 31 4.99 11.22 8.23
CA VAL A 31 3.86 10.77 9.06
C VAL A 31 3.67 9.26 8.88
N PRO A 32 2.98 8.55 9.81
CA PRO A 32 2.74 7.12 9.67
C PRO A 32 2.18 6.72 8.30
N TRP A 33 2.61 5.56 7.81
CA TRP A 33 2.24 4.96 6.53
C TRP A 33 2.60 5.76 5.27
N THR A 34 3.48 6.76 5.39
CA THR A 34 3.96 7.52 4.22
C THR A 34 5.05 6.79 3.45
N THR A 35 5.15 7.12 2.16
CA THR A 35 6.23 6.71 1.27
C THR A 35 7.10 7.92 0.95
N GLN A 36 8.37 7.85 1.33
CA GLN A 36 9.39 8.81 0.90
C GLN A 36 9.88 8.45 -0.51
N ARG A 37 10.23 9.47 -1.31
CA ARG A 37 10.70 9.30 -2.70
C ARG A 37 12.22 9.26 -2.85
N ASN A 38 12.94 9.43 -1.76
CA ASN A 38 14.39 9.36 -1.71
C ASN A 38 14.85 8.72 -0.40
N ASP A 39 16.15 8.48 -0.29
CA ASP A 39 16.79 7.83 0.85
C ASP A 39 17.28 8.82 1.92
N THR A 40 16.92 10.10 1.80
CA THR A 40 17.28 11.15 2.75
C THR A 40 16.14 11.35 3.73
N ILE A 41 16.37 11.03 5.00
CA ILE A 41 15.33 11.12 6.02
C ILE A 41 15.47 12.42 6.81
N ILE A 42 14.46 13.28 6.69
CA ILE A 42 14.33 14.54 7.43
C ILE A 42 13.01 14.51 8.18
N ALA A 43 13.09 14.61 9.51
CA ALA A 43 11.91 14.76 10.34
C ALA A 43 11.62 16.26 10.56
N ARG A 44 10.40 16.69 10.25
CA ARG A 44 9.92 18.07 10.40
C ARG A 44 8.89 18.12 11.52
N ALA A 45 9.05 19.04 12.46
CA ALA A 45 8.16 19.17 13.59
C ALA A 45 7.83 20.63 13.93
N GLN A 46 6.62 20.83 14.44
CA GLN A 46 6.20 21.99 15.21
C GLN A 46 6.40 21.70 16.70
N ILE A 47 6.95 22.67 17.42
CA ILE A 47 7.52 22.47 18.75
C ILE A 47 7.12 23.62 19.66
N ASP A 48 6.42 23.31 20.74
CA ASP A 48 6.23 24.24 21.85
C ASP A 48 7.53 24.32 22.66
N THR A 49 8.37 25.28 22.28
CA THR A 49 9.68 25.42 22.90
C THR A 49 9.58 25.86 24.37
N ALA A 50 8.47 26.46 24.83
CA ALA A 50 8.29 26.85 26.23
C ALA A 50 8.20 25.61 27.14
N GLN A 51 7.68 24.50 26.62
CA GLN A 51 7.56 23.23 27.35
C GLN A 51 8.87 22.41 27.36
N ILE A 52 9.85 22.76 26.51
CA ILE A 52 11.10 22.00 26.36
C ILE A 52 12.28 22.76 26.98
N LYS A 53 12.47 22.60 28.29
CA LYS A 53 13.49 23.32 29.08
C LYS A 53 14.92 23.15 28.55
N LYS A 54 15.30 21.93 28.14
CA LYS A 54 16.66 21.62 27.66
C LYS A 54 16.89 21.95 26.18
N LYS A 55 15.90 22.52 25.49
CA LYS A 55 15.95 22.91 24.06
C LYS A 55 16.65 21.87 23.18
N SER A 56 16.36 20.60 23.40
CA SER A 56 16.94 19.48 22.66
C SER A 56 15.95 18.33 22.54
N ILE A 57 16.09 17.58 21.46
CA ILE A 57 15.32 16.37 21.16
C ILE A 57 16.29 15.26 20.79
N PHE A 58 16.16 14.11 21.43
CA PHE A 58 16.86 12.90 21.05
C PHE A 58 15.98 12.12 20.06
N MET A 59 16.55 11.70 18.94
CA MET A 59 15.84 10.91 17.95
C MET A 59 16.67 9.74 17.47
N THR A 60 16.01 8.62 17.23
CA THR A 60 16.60 7.39 16.70
C THR A 60 15.82 6.93 15.48
N LEU A 61 16.52 6.77 14.35
CA LEU A 61 16.03 6.16 13.14
C LEU A 61 16.41 4.69 13.12
N SER A 62 15.42 3.82 13.02
CA SER A 62 15.59 2.37 12.95
C SER A 62 14.95 1.81 11.70
N LEU A 63 15.50 0.73 11.18
CA LEU A 63 14.89 -0.15 10.19
C LEU A 63 14.33 -1.38 10.89
N PHE A 64 13.11 -1.75 10.57
CA PHE A 64 12.53 -3.03 10.90
C PHE A 64 12.48 -3.89 9.63
N SER A 65 13.18 -5.01 9.66
CA SER A 65 13.19 -6.00 8.58
C SER A 65 12.84 -7.37 9.14
N ASN A 66 11.76 -7.97 8.63
CA ASN A 66 11.24 -9.25 9.14
C ASN A 66 11.10 -9.28 10.68
N GLY A 67 10.56 -8.21 11.26
CA GLY A 67 10.36 -8.05 12.71
C GLY A 67 11.63 -7.75 13.52
N LYS A 68 12.82 -7.73 12.91
CA LYS A 68 14.08 -7.39 13.58
C LYS A 68 14.39 -5.91 13.46
N LYS A 69 14.68 -5.26 14.59
CA LYS A 69 15.07 -3.85 14.67
C LYS A 69 16.58 -3.70 14.45
N SER A 70 16.96 -2.79 13.57
CA SER A 70 18.33 -2.34 13.34
C SER A 70 18.39 -0.82 13.44
N THR A 71 19.13 -0.29 14.41
CA THR A 71 19.35 1.16 14.52
C THR A 71 20.23 1.63 13.37
N LEU A 72 19.75 2.60 12.58
CA LEU A 72 20.52 3.21 11.49
C LEU A 72 21.25 4.46 11.96
N SER A 73 20.63 5.25 12.83
CA SER A 73 21.21 6.49 13.35
C SER A 73 20.52 6.92 14.64
N SER A 74 21.30 7.49 15.57
CA SER A 74 20.80 8.12 16.80
C SER A 74 21.49 9.46 16.96
N LYS A 75 20.71 10.53 17.14
CA LYS A 75 21.23 11.91 17.22
C LYS A 75 20.46 12.70 18.26
N THR A 76 21.16 13.61 18.93
CA THR A 76 20.53 14.68 19.71
C THR A 76 20.58 15.95 18.90
N PHE A 77 19.42 16.53 18.64
CA PHE A 77 19.29 17.80 17.92
C PHE A 77 19.01 18.93 18.89
N LYS A 78 19.57 20.11 18.62
CA LYS A 78 19.23 21.34 19.33
C LYS A 78 17.94 21.91 18.74
N ILE A 79 17.10 22.50 19.59
CA ILE A 79 15.87 23.19 19.22
C ILE A 79 16.13 24.67 19.39
N SER A 80 16.26 25.38 18.27
CA SER A 80 16.45 26.84 18.25
C SER A 80 15.15 27.61 18.02
N ASP A 81 14.12 26.96 17.46
CA ASP A 81 12.90 27.62 17.01
C ASP A 81 11.66 26.72 17.20
N TYR A 82 10.47 27.27 17.01
CA TYR A 82 9.19 26.55 17.08
C TYR A 82 8.99 25.58 15.91
N ALA A 83 9.73 25.74 14.81
CA ALA A 83 9.80 24.78 13.71
C ALA A 83 11.19 24.13 13.67
N GLY A 84 11.23 22.81 13.61
CA GLY A 84 12.48 22.04 13.57
C GLY A 84 12.58 21.13 12.35
N GLU A 85 13.75 21.12 11.71
CA GLU A 85 14.14 20.11 10.72
C GLU A 85 15.29 19.25 11.27
N PHE A 86 15.06 17.95 11.37
CA PHE A 86 15.99 17.00 11.96
C PHE A 86 16.46 15.99 10.92
N SER A 87 17.65 16.23 10.39
CA SER A 87 18.22 15.40 9.32
C SER A 87 18.99 14.19 9.87
N PHE A 88 18.56 13.00 9.47
CA PHE A 88 19.32 11.77 9.64
C PHE A 88 20.36 11.59 8.52
N GLY A 89 20.22 12.32 7.42
CA GLY A 89 21.05 12.19 6.22
C GLY A 89 20.56 11.06 5.31
N ARG A 90 21.43 10.64 4.39
CA ARG A 90 21.18 9.49 3.50
C ARG A 90 21.33 8.18 4.26
N ILE A 91 20.40 7.27 4.06
CA ILE A 91 20.48 5.91 4.62
C ILE A 91 20.90 4.85 3.59
N ASN A 92 21.17 5.26 2.34
CA ASN A 92 21.62 4.39 1.24
C ASN A 92 20.65 3.23 0.97
N ARG A 93 19.34 3.49 1.05
CA ARG A 93 18.28 2.51 0.73
C ARG A 93 17.26 3.13 -0.21
N ASN A 94 17.14 2.55 -1.40
CA ASN A 94 16.20 3.02 -2.42
C ASN A 94 14.81 2.40 -2.30
N LEU A 95 14.68 1.32 -1.52
CA LEU A 95 13.45 0.57 -1.35
C LEU A 95 13.34 0.07 0.09
N VAL A 96 12.28 0.50 0.78
CA VAL A 96 11.87 0.01 2.10
C VAL A 96 10.35 -0.01 2.10
N GLY A 97 9.73 -1.17 2.22
CA GLY A 97 8.29 -1.30 2.07
C GLY A 97 7.81 -2.73 2.22
N GLY A 98 6.52 -2.94 1.94
CA GLY A 98 5.89 -4.24 2.11
C GLY A 98 5.82 -4.58 3.59
N ARG A 99 6.70 -5.49 4.04
CA ARG A 99 6.79 -5.86 5.47
C ARG A 99 7.90 -5.14 6.21
N ASP A 100 8.80 -4.49 5.48
CA ASP A 100 9.92 -3.74 6.04
C ASP A 100 9.55 -2.25 6.13
N PHE A 101 10.01 -1.57 7.19
CA PHE A 101 9.69 -0.16 7.41
C PHE A 101 10.74 0.55 8.26
N LEU A 102 10.78 1.88 8.12
CA LEU A 102 11.53 2.76 9.01
C LEU A 102 10.65 3.21 10.17
N GLN A 103 11.28 3.40 11.32
CA GLN A 103 10.69 3.95 12.53
C GLN A 103 11.56 5.08 13.05
N ILE A 104 10.93 6.18 13.44
CA ILE A 104 11.57 7.27 14.16
C ILE A 104 11.03 7.28 15.58
N ASP A 105 11.89 6.96 16.55
CA ASP A 105 11.61 7.14 17.98
C ASP A 105 12.19 8.50 18.40
N TRP A 106 11.41 9.30 19.15
CA TRP A 106 11.87 10.59 19.67
C TRP A 106 11.57 10.75 21.15
N SER A 107 12.40 11.52 21.85
CA SER A 107 12.20 11.87 23.26
C SER A 107 12.88 13.19 23.63
N ILE A 108 12.36 13.83 24.68
CA ILE A 108 12.98 15.03 25.27
C ILE A 108 13.90 14.60 26.42
N PRO A 109 15.22 14.90 26.38
CA PRO A 109 16.16 14.43 27.38
C PRO A 109 15.80 14.83 28.82
N GLY A 110 15.62 13.84 29.70
CA GLY A 110 15.25 14.06 31.11
C GLY A 110 13.80 14.50 31.31
N GLY A 111 12.94 14.37 30.31
CA GLY A 111 11.49 14.51 30.42
C GLY A 111 10.76 13.20 30.11
N GLN A 112 9.43 13.20 30.27
CA GLN A 112 8.57 12.06 29.92
C GLN A 112 8.03 12.12 28.49
N MET A 113 8.17 13.27 27.81
CA MET A 113 7.70 13.46 26.44
C MET A 113 8.49 12.61 25.46
N LYS A 114 7.79 11.72 24.77
CA LYS A 114 8.32 10.81 23.76
C LYS A 114 7.23 10.42 22.77
N GLY A 115 7.63 9.91 21.62
CA GLY A 115 6.70 9.37 20.64
C GLY A 115 7.42 8.58 19.55
N THR A 116 6.61 8.03 18.66
CA THR A 116 7.08 7.17 17.57
C THR A 116 6.35 7.53 16.28
N ILE A 117 7.10 7.56 15.19
CA ILE A 117 6.57 7.68 13.83
C ILE A 117 6.90 6.39 13.10
N ALA A 118 5.88 5.58 12.85
CA ALA A 118 5.99 4.32 12.13
C ALA A 118 4.63 3.92 11.53
N PRO A 119 4.62 3.11 10.47
CA PRO A 119 5.75 2.76 9.61
C PRO A 119 6.04 3.86 8.59
N VAL A 120 7.29 4.02 8.16
CA VAL A 120 7.67 4.92 7.06
C VAL A 120 8.39 4.10 5.98
N GLY A 121 7.96 4.22 4.74
CA GLY A 121 8.55 3.50 3.60
C GLY A 121 9.38 4.41 2.70
N ILE A 122 10.19 3.80 1.85
CA ILE A 122 10.93 4.47 0.78
C ILE A 122 10.64 3.73 -0.54
N VAL A 123 10.28 4.50 -1.56
CA VAL A 123 10.34 4.05 -2.96
C VAL A 123 10.96 5.17 -3.78
N ASN A 124 12.24 5.01 -4.11
CA ASN A 124 12.91 5.87 -5.08
C ASN A 124 12.61 5.36 -6.50
N LEU A 125 11.62 5.97 -7.15
CA LEU A 125 11.11 5.54 -8.46
C LEU A 125 12.18 5.62 -9.57
N ASP A 126 13.16 6.52 -9.44
CA ASP A 126 14.26 6.64 -10.39
C ASP A 126 15.26 5.46 -10.31
N LYS A 127 15.21 4.70 -9.22
CA LYS A 127 16.08 3.55 -8.94
C LYS A 127 15.34 2.22 -9.03
N VAL A 128 14.01 2.23 -9.13
CA VAL A 128 13.24 1.02 -9.43
C VAL A 128 13.48 0.65 -10.90
N LYS A 129 13.65 -0.64 -11.18
CA LYS A 129 13.82 -1.15 -12.54
C LYS A 129 12.62 -0.70 -13.40
N LYS A 130 12.90 0.13 -14.41
CA LYS A 130 11.88 0.52 -15.39
C LYS A 130 11.52 -0.69 -16.25
N SER A 131 10.25 -0.79 -16.60
CA SER A 131 9.74 -1.82 -17.49
C SER A 131 8.84 -1.19 -18.53
N GLU A 132 8.71 -1.88 -19.66
CA GLU A 132 7.66 -1.54 -20.61
C GLU A 132 6.27 -1.68 -19.96
N PRO A 133 5.33 -0.78 -20.26
CA PRO A 133 3.97 -0.91 -19.77
C PRO A 133 3.28 -2.13 -20.38
N VAL A 134 2.45 -2.79 -19.57
CA VAL A 134 1.43 -3.71 -20.08
C VAL A 134 0.40 -2.89 -20.86
N LYS A 135 0.04 -3.36 -22.04
CA LYS A 135 -0.93 -2.68 -22.92
C LYS A 135 -2.26 -3.41 -22.85
N ALA A 136 -3.31 -2.71 -22.43
CA ALA A 136 -4.67 -3.19 -22.57
C ALA A 136 -5.20 -2.75 -23.94
N ILE A 137 -5.51 -3.71 -24.81
CA ILE A 137 -6.04 -3.43 -26.16
C ILE A 137 -7.47 -2.90 -26.04
N ALA A 138 -7.83 -1.90 -26.82
CA ALA A 138 -9.21 -1.43 -26.88
C ALA A 138 -10.14 -2.52 -27.42
N ALA A 139 -11.26 -2.74 -26.74
CA ALA A 139 -12.33 -3.64 -27.12
C ALA A 139 -13.61 -2.86 -27.39
N ALA A 140 -14.47 -3.39 -28.26
CA ALA A 140 -15.79 -2.82 -28.48
C ALA A 140 -16.63 -2.80 -27.19
N SER A 141 -17.57 -1.83 -27.09
CA SER A 141 -18.57 -1.86 -26.03
C SER A 141 -19.41 -3.14 -26.13
N GLY A 142 -19.73 -3.77 -25.00
CA GLY A 142 -20.46 -5.04 -25.00
C GLY A 142 -19.71 -6.23 -25.64
N ALA A 143 -18.38 -6.15 -25.83
CA ALA A 143 -17.61 -7.26 -26.39
C ALA A 143 -17.80 -8.56 -25.58
N THR A 144 -18.14 -9.64 -26.27
CA THR A 144 -18.27 -10.96 -25.66
C THR A 144 -16.89 -11.57 -25.38
N PRO A 145 -16.77 -12.54 -24.46
CA PRO A 145 -15.52 -13.27 -24.22
C PRO A 145 -14.91 -13.89 -25.49
N ALA A 146 -15.75 -14.42 -26.38
CA ALA A 146 -15.30 -14.93 -27.68
C ALA A 146 -14.70 -13.83 -28.57
N ALA A 147 -15.35 -12.67 -28.67
CA ALA A 147 -14.83 -11.53 -29.43
C ALA A 147 -13.49 -11.02 -28.86
N LEU A 148 -13.36 -10.98 -27.52
CA LEU A 148 -12.11 -10.62 -26.84
C LEU A 148 -10.98 -11.60 -27.15
N VAL A 149 -11.25 -12.90 -27.07
CA VAL A 149 -10.28 -13.95 -27.41
C VAL A 149 -9.82 -13.86 -28.87
N SER A 150 -10.72 -13.57 -29.80
CA SER A 150 -10.37 -13.38 -31.21
C SER A 150 -9.58 -12.09 -31.48
N ALA A 151 -9.80 -11.03 -30.69
CA ALA A 151 -9.11 -9.75 -30.85
C ALA A 151 -7.68 -9.76 -30.29
N VAL A 152 -7.42 -10.55 -29.24
CA VAL A 152 -6.10 -10.70 -28.63
C VAL A 152 -5.25 -11.67 -29.47
N LYS A 153 -4.16 -11.17 -30.04
CA LYS A 153 -3.18 -11.95 -30.80
C LYS A 153 -2.09 -12.52 -29.88
N ASP A 154 -1.36 -13.53 -30.36
CA ASP A 154 -0.27 -14.16 -29.60
C ASP A 154 0.82 -13.17 -29.16
N GLU A 155 1.14 -12.16 -29.99
CA GLU A 155 2.08 -11.08 -29.67
C GLU A 155 1.64 -10.17 -28.51
N ASN A 156 0.35 -10.22 -28.14
CA ASN A 156 -0.17 -9.45 -27.02
C ASN A 156 0.00 -10.18 -25.68
N PHE A 157 0.33 -11.47 -25.69
CA PHE A 157 0.53 -12.24 -24.48
C PHE A 157 1.90 -11.97 -23.86
N GLN A 158 1.88 -11.75 -22.56
CA GLN A 158 3.06 -11.63 -21.70
C GLN A 158 3.13 -12.82 -20.76
N LYS A 159 4.34 -13.11 -20.26
CA LYS A 159 4.59 -14.23 -19.37
C LYS A 159 4.88 -13.76 -17.94
N ALA A 160 4.12 -14.30 -16.99
CA ALA A 160 4.47 -14.32 -15.58
C ALA A 160 4.80 -15.77 -15.20
N GLY A 161 6.08 -16.13 -15.20
CA GLY A 161 6.50 -17.52 -15.07
C GLY A 161 6.01 -18.34 -16.26
N LYS A 162 5.22 -19.39 -16.00
CA LYS A 162 4.61 -20.24 -17.04
C LYS A 162 3.18 -19.81 -17.43
N ILE A 163 2.66 -18.75 -16.83
CA ILE A 163 1.31 -18.26 -17.11
C ILE A 163 1.43 -17.16 -18.18
N GLU A 164 0.70 -17.35 -19.27
CA GLU A 164 0.58 -16.37 -20.36
C GLU A 164 -0.74 -15.60 -20.20
N PHE A 165 -0.64 -14.27 -20.19
CA PHE A 165 -1.78 -13.37 -20.05
C PHE A 165 -1.71 -12.21 -21.05
N ALA A 166 -2.87 -11.70 -21.43
CA ALA A 166 -3.04 -10.45 -22.14
C ALA A 166 -4.15 -9.64 -21.48
N THR A 167 -4.22 -8.35 -21.81
CA THR A 167 -5.23 -7.43 -21.28
C THR A 167 -5.97 -6.74 -22.41
N ALA A 168 -7.26 -6.50 -22.22
CA ALA A 168 -8.09 -5.68 -23.08
C ALA A 168 -8.97 -4.77 -22.22
N TRP A 169 -9.55 -3.71 -22.78
CA TRP A 169 -10.41 -2.82 -22.01
C TRP A 169 -11.51 -2.19 -22.86
N ASN A 170 -12.60 -1.79 -22.22
CA ASN A 170 -13.58 -0.86 -22.79
C ASN A 170 -14.12 0.05 -21.66
N LYS A 171 -15.18 0.81 -21.91
CA LYS A 171 -15.78 1.71 -20.90
C LYS A 171 -16.39 0.99 -19.70
N GLU A 172 -16.66 -0.31 -19.80
CA GLU A 172 -17.35 -1.10 -18.77
C GLU A 172 -16.38 -1.85 -17.87
N ALA A 173 -15.32 -2.42 -18.44
CA ALA A 173 -14.40 -3.29 -17.72
C ALA A 173 -12.98 -3.31 -18.27
N LEU A 174 -12.06 -3.73 -17.40
CA LEU A 174 -10.79 -4.33 -17.75
C LEU A 174 -11.01 -5.83 -17.97
N PHE A 175 -10.44 -6.38 -19.03
CA PHE A 175 -10.46 -7.81 -19.31
C PHE A 175 -9.04 -8.38 -19.21
N ILE A 176 -8.92 -9.52 -18.57
CA ILE A 176 -7.69 -10.29 -18.48
C ILE A 176 -7.93 -11.61 -19.21
N VAL A 177 -7.15 -11.85 -20.26
CA VAL A 177 -7.23 -13.08 -21.06
C VAL A 177 -6.03 -13.96 -20.72
N LEU A 178 -6.29 -15.16 -20.23
CA LEU A 178 -5.28 -16.14 -19.83
C LEU A 178 -5.29 -17.31 -20.81
N LYS A 179 -4.11 -17.79 -21.21
CA LYS A 179 -4.02 -19.13 -21.81
C LYS A 179 -4.14 -20.16 -20.69
N LYS A 180 -5.00 -21.17 -20.89
CA LYS A 180 -5.13 -22.28 -19.94
C LYS A 180 -3.78 -22.95 -19.74
N ASN A 181 -3.49 -23.29 -18.50
CA ASN A 181 -2.39 -24.18 -18.17
C ASN A 181 -2.82 -25.07 -17.01
N GLN A 182 -1.98 -26.03 -16.65
CA GLN A 182 -2.19 -26.97 -15.55
C GLN A 182 -1.30 -26.63 -14.36
N GLU A 183 -0.89 -25.36 -14.23
CA GLU A 183 -0.01 -24.97 -13.13
C GLU A 183 -0.78 -25.07 -11.81
N PRO A 184 -0.20 -25.75 -10.79
CA PRO A 184 -0.86 -25.92 -9.50
C PRO A 184 -0.86 -24.64 -8.65
N GLY A 185 -0.05 -23.65 -9.04
CA GLY A 185 0.01 -22.33 -8.44
C GLY A 185 -1.09 -21.39 -8.95
N ALA A 186 -1.04 -20.14 -8.51
CA ALA A 186 -1.95 -19.08 -8.95
C ALA A 186 -1.22 -18.01 -9.77
N VAL A 187 -1.96 -17.24 -10.55
CA VAL A 187 -1.56 -15.92 -11.03
C VAL A 187 -2.33 -14.85 -10.27
N GLN A 188 -1.61 -13.90 -9.70
CA GLN A 188 -2.20 -12.75 -9.00
C GLN A 188 -1.94 -11.48 -9.80
N PHE A 189 -3.00 -10.77 -10.16
CA PHE A 189 -2.99 -9.44 -10.74
C PHE A 189 -3.23 -8.41 -9.64
N SER A 190 -2.47 -7.33 -9.64
CA SER A 190 -2.54 -6.25 -8.65
C SER A 190 -2.73 -4.91 -9.36
N LEU A 191 -3.73 -4.14 -8.94
CA LEU A 191 -4.11 -2.85 -9.53
C LEU A 191 -3.91 -1.74 -8.50
N ASP A 192 -3.14 -0.71 -8.87
CA ASP A 192 -3.03 0.57 -8.15
C ASP A 192 -3.70 1.64 -9.02
N GLY A 193 -5.00 1.81 -8.84
CA GLY A 193 -5.84 2.67 -9.69
C GLY A 193 -5.49 4.16 -9.67
N LYS A 194 -4.84 4.61 -8.58
CA LYS A 194 -4.32 5.99 -8.44
C LYS A 194 -2.89 6.13 -8.96
N SER A 195 -2.23 5.02 -9.28
CA SER A 195 -0.80 4.96 -9.60
C SER A 195 0.04 5.68 -8.54
N GLY A 196 -0.31 5.46 -7.27
CA GLY A 196 0.38 6.07 -6.13
C GLY A 196 1.81 5.53 -5.96
N LYS A 197 2.12 4.32 -6.46
CA LYS A 197 3.46 3.72 -6.41
C LYS A 197 4.04 3.72 -4.99
N ASN A 198 3.22 3.37 -4.01
CA ASN A 198 3.54 3.46 -2.59
C ASN A 198 4.48 2.33 -2.12
N ALA A 199 5.16 2.54 -1.00
CA ALA A 199 5.98 1.53 -0.33
C ALA A 199 5.15 0.38 0.26
N PHE A 200 3.88 0.62 0.52
CA PHE A 200 2.99 -0.31 1.19
C PHE A 200 1.70 -0.43 0.40
N VAL A 201 1.20 -1.66 0.24
CA VAL A 201 -0.16 -1.89 -0.27
C VAL A 201 -1.14 -1.13 0.59
N SER A 202 -2.04 -0.40 -0.06
CA SER A 202 -3.03 0.47 0.52
C SER A 202 -4.44 -0.08 0.30
N TYR A 203 -5.39 0.37 1.11
CA TYR A 203 -6.79 -0.03 0.98
C TYR A 203 -7.37 0.06 -0.45
N PRO A 204 -7.09 1.09 -1.28
CA PRO A 204 -7.63 1.15 -2.64
C PRO A 204 -6.95 0.20 -3.64
N ASP A 205 -5.83 -0.44 -3.30
CA ASP A 205 -5.21 -1.41 -4.20
C ASP A 205 -6.09 -2.66 -4.31
N ARG A 206 -6.18 -3.24 -5.51
CA ARG A 206 -7.07 -4.36 -5.81
C ARG A 206 -6.28 -5.56 -6.30
N PHE A 207 -6.72 -6.75 -5.92
CA PHE A 207 -6.04 -7.99 -6.23
C PHE A 207 -7.03 -9.00 -6.81
N ILE A 208 -6.59 -9.69 -7.85
CA ILE A 208 -7.35 -10.75 -8.51
C ILE A 208 -6.41 -11.94 -8.61
N SER A 209 -6.76 -13.06 -8.00
CA SER A 209 -5.99 -14.29 -8.05
C SER A 209 -6.79 -15.35 -8.80
N TYR A 210 -6.16 -15.98 -9.79
CA TYR A 210 -6.72 -17.11 -10.51
C TYR A 210 -5.82 -18.33 -10.38
N THR A 211 -6.40 -19.46 -9.98
CA THR A 211 -5.71 -20.74 -9.82
C THR A 211 -6.18 -21.69 -10.93
N PRO A 212 -5.35 -21.98 -11.95
CA PRO A 212 -5.75 -22.78 -13.10
C PRO A 212 -6.15 -24.23 -12.75
N ALA A 213 -5.40 -24.88 -11.83
CA ALA A 213 -5.61 -26.29 -11.50
C ALA A 213 -6.99 -26.62 -10.90
N ASN A 214 -7.67 -25.66 -10.27
CA ASN A 214 -9.03 -25.83 -9.75
C ASN A 214 -10.02 -24.79 -10.31
N ASP A 215 -9.62 -24.07 -11.36
CA ASP A 215 -10.43 -23.06 -12.04
C ASP A 215 -11.03 -22.01 -11.08
N SER A 216 -10.28 -21.67 -10.01
CA SER A 216 -10.74 -20.79 -8.93
C SER A 216 -10.36 -19.34 -9.18
N LEU A 217 -11.30 -18.42 -8.95
CA LEU A 217 -11.10 -16.97 -9.02
C LEU A 217 -11.39 -16.35 -7.65
N ALA A 218 -10.45 -15.56 -7.15
CA ALA A 218 -10.61 -14.77 -5.93
C ALA A 218 -10.29 -13.30 -6.21
N ALA A 219 -11.11 -12.40 -5.65
CA ALA A 219 -10.89 -10.97 -5.71
C ALA A 219 -10.89 -10.38 -4.30
N PHE A 220 -9.86 -9.60 -3.97
CA PHE A 220 -9.65 -9.10 -2.62
C PHE A 220 -8.88 -7.78 -2.62
N HIS A 221 -8.92 -7.10 -1.49
CA HIS A 221 -8.01 -6.02 -1.13
C HIS A 221 -7.32 -6.36 0.18
N PHE A 222 -6.32 -5.57 0.58
CA PHE A 222 -5.69 -5.75 1.88
C PHE A 222 -6.06 -4.62 2.85
N THR A 223 -6.34 -5.00 4.08
CA THR A 223 -6.16 -4.12 5.23
C THR A 223 -4.78 -4.39 5.84
N ARG A 224 -4.25 -3.40 6.57
CA ARG A 224 -2.91 -3.46 7.13
C ARG A 224 -2.87 -2.91 8.54
N ASP A 225 -2.09 -3.56 9.37
CA ASP A 225 -1.80 -3.14 10.74
C ASP A 225 -0.31 -3.34 11.06
N LEU A 226 0.17 -2.60 12.06
CA LEU A 226 1.51 -2.75 12.61
C LEU A 226 1.38 -3.31 14.02
N LYS A 227 1.76 -4.58 14.21
CA LYS A 227 1.67 -5.28 15.50
C LYS A 227 2.95 -6.07 15.76
N ASP A 228 3.46 -5.96 16.98
CA ASP A 228 4.70 -6.63 17.42
C ASP A 228 5.89 -6.33 16.49
N ASN A 229 5.99 -5.07 16.03
CA ASN A 229 7.00 -4.60 15.06
C ASN A 229 6.97 -5.29 13.68
N VAL A 230 5.84 -5.88 13.32
CA VAL A 230 5.64 -6.52 12.02
C VAL A 230 4.42 -5.91 11.34
N ILE A 231 4.56 -5.51 10.08
CA ILE A 231 3.41 -5.16 9.25
C ILE A 231 2.71 -6.45 8.83
N ARG A 232 1.43 -6.55 9.14
CA ARG A 232 0.57 -7.65 8.72
C ARG A 232 -0.41 -7.12 7.67
N TYR A 233 -0.68 -7.97 6.69
CA TYR A 233 -1.65 -7.73 5.65
C TYR A 233 -2.74 -8.79 5.80
N ALA A 234 -3.98 -8.35 5.99
CA ALA A 234 -5.15 -9.22 6.03
C ALA A 234 -5.92 -9.04 4.72
N SER A 235 -6.17 -10.15 4.02
CA SER A 235 -6.99 -10.11 2.81
C SER A 235 -8.46 -10.03 3.19
N GLU A 236 -9.16 -9.12 2.54
CA GLU A 236 -10.60 -8.94 2.66
C GLU A 236 -11.22 -9.07 1.28
N LYS A 237 -12.32 -9.82 1.21
CA LYS A 237 -13.04 -10.03 -0.04
C LYS A 237 -13.54 -8.68 -0.56
N TRP A 238 -13.25 -8.42 -1.82
CA TRP A 238 -13.75 -7.26 -2.55
C TRP A 238 -15.05 -7.65 -3.27
N GLN A 239 -16.03 -6.74 -3.30
CA GLN A 239 -17.33 -6.96 -3.95
C GLN A 239 -17.18 -7.32 -5.45
N THR A 240 -18.15 -8.08 -5.95
CA THR A 240 -17.93 -9.41 -6.53
C THR A 240 -18.27 -9.56 -8.01
N GLU A 241 -18.55 -8.49 -8.75
CA GLU A 241 -19.06 -8.59 -10.13
C GLU A 241 -17.97 -8.93 -11.15
N ILE A 242 -16.80 -9.34 -10.66
CA ILE A 242 -15.76 -9.95 -11.45
C ILE A 242 -16.23 -11.33 -11.90
N THR A 243 -16.41 -11.48 -13.20
CA THR A 243 -16.81 -12.74 -13.81
C THR A 243 -15.63 -13.40 -14.51
N LYS A 244 -15.75 -14.71 -14.69
CA LYS A 244 -14.78 -15.53 -15.42
C LYS A 244 -15.56 -16.42 -16.37
N GLU A 245 -15.14 -16.42 -17.63
CA GLU A 245 -15.65 -17.32 -18.66
C GLU A 245 -14.51 -18.09 -19.32
N VAL A 246 -14.79 -19.33 -19.72
CA VAL A 246 -13.85 -20.20 -20.40
C VAL A 246 -14.24 -20.28 -21.87
N THR A 247 -13.32 -19.88 -22.76
CA THR A 247 -13.54 -19.89 -24.21
C THR A 247 -12.41 -20.67 -24.88
N GLY A 248 -12.68 -21.92 -25.25
CA GLY A 248 -11.68 -22.81 -25.85
C GLY A 248 -10.50 -23.09 -24.91
N ASP A 249 -9.30 -22.74 -25.37
CA ASP A 249 -8.03 -22.86 -24.63
C ASP A 249 -7.72 -21.65 -23.73
N LYS A 250 -8.65 -20.69 -23.63
CA LYS A 250 -8.45 -19.45 -22.88
C LYS A 250 -9.49 -19.25 -21.78
N VAL A 251 -9.12 -18.41 -20.83
CA VAL A 251 -9.98 -17.93 -19.73
C VAL A 251 -10.04 -16.41 -19.82
N VAL A 252 -11.23 -15.84 -19.79
CA VAL A 252 -11.46 -14.40 -19.80
C VAL A 252 -12.01 -13.99 -18.45
N ILE A 253 -11.28 -13.15 -17.72
CA ILE A 253 -11.71 -12.54 -16.48
C ILE A 253 -12.15 -11.10 -16.79
N ARG A 254 -13.39 -10.76 -16.47
CA ARG A 254 -13.94 -9.41 -16.61
C ARG A 254 -13.88 -8.71 -15.25
N VAL A 255 -13.25 -7.55 -15.20
CA VAL A 255 -13.07 -6.73 -14.01
C VAL A 255 -13.79 -5.40 -14.22
N PRO A 256 -14.99 -5.21 -13.66
CA PRO A 256 -15.72 -3.97 -13.84
C PRO A 256 -14.97 -2.77 -13.27
N TRP A 257 -14.99 -1.64 -13.99
CA TRP A 257 -14.24 -0.46 -13.55
C TRP A 257 -14.79 0.16 -12.27
N TYR A 258 -16.11 0.14 -12.06
CA TYR A 258 -16.72 0.67 -10.83
C TYR A 258 -16.24 -0.07 -9.59
N ASP A 259 -16.03 -1.39 -9.67
CA ASP A 259 -15.50 -2.15 -8.55
C ASP A 259 -14.10 -1.66 -8.18
N THR A 260 -13.29 -1.28 -9.18
CA THR A 260 -11.90 -0.83 -8.97
C THR A 260 -11.80 0.63 -8.51
N GLY A 261 -12.89 1.40 -8.63
CA GLY A 261 -12.88 2.84 -8.41
C GLY A 261 -12.06 3.63 -9.44
N VAL A 262 -11.81 3.04 -10.62
CA VAL A 262 -11.06 3.65 -11.73
C VAL A 262 -12.05 4.12 -12.80
N VAL A 263 -11.84 5.32 -13.33
CA VAL A 263 -12.61 5.83 -14.48
C VAL A 263 -11.80 5.59 -15.76
N PRO A 264 -12.25 4.75 -16.69
CA PRO A 264 -11.48 4.42 -17.89
C PRO A 264 -11.54 5.53 -18.94
N PHE A 265 -10.40 5.79 -19.59
CA PHE A 265 -10.29 6.61 -20.79
C PHE A 265 -9.02 6.21 -21.54
N GLU A 266 -8.95 6.52 -22.83
CA GLU A 266 -7.81 6.21 -23.68
C GLU A 266 -6.51 6.78 -23.12
N GLU A 267 -5.43 6.02 -23.23
CA GLU A 267 -4.09 6.32 -22.72
C GLU A 267 -3.99 6.47 -21.20
N ARG A 268 -5.08 6.23 -20.45
CA ARG A 268 -5.00 6.16 -18.98
C ARG A 268 -3.98 5.11 -18.56
N SER A 269 -3.15 5.48 -17.61
CA SER A 269 -2.20 4.57 -16.96
C SER A 269 -2.56 4.31 -15.51
N ILE A 270 -2.59 3.05 -15.09
CA ILE A 270 -2.71 2.63 -13.69
C ILE A 270 -1.52 1.76 -13.30
N GLY A 271 -1.22 1.68 -12.00
CA GLY A 271 -0.21 0.74 -11.53
C GLY A 271 -0.69 -0.70 -11.67
N PHE A 272 0.20 -1.57 -12.14
CA PHE A 272 -0.13 -2.95 -12.49
C PHE A 272 1.03 -3.90 -12.19
N GLY A 273 0.75 -4.94 -11.43
CA GLY A 273 1.69 -6.03 -11.16
C GLY A 273 1.04 -7.38 -11.43
N VAL A 274 1.79 -8.31 -12.01
CA VAL A 274 1.36 -9.71 -12.18
C VAL A 274 2.37 -10.60 -11.48
N PHE A 275 1.89 -11.56 -10.70
CA PHE A 275 2.72 -12.43 -9.88
C PHE A 275 2.31 -13.88 -10.12
N ALA A 276 3.26 -14.72 -10.56
CA ALA A 276 3.08 -16.16 -10.50
C ALA A 276 3.40 -16.62 -9.08
N VAL A 277 2.47 -17.35 -8.47
CA VAL A 277 2.50 -17.76 -7.08
C VAL A 277 2.45 -19.27 -7.02
N ASP A 278 3.34 -19.93 -6.28
CA ASP A 278 3.29 -21.39 -6.11
C ASP A 278 2.21 -21.83 -5.10
N GLN A 279 2.07 -23.14 -4.89
CA GLN A 279 1.10 -23.71 -3.94
C GLN A 279 1.37 -23.31 -2.47
N LYS A 280 2.55 -22.75 -2.16
CA LYS A 280 2.94 -22.27 -0.83
C LYS A 280 2.81 -20.75 -0.73
N GLU A 281 2.06 -20.14 -1.64
CA GLU A 281 1.84 -18.69 -1.72
C GLU A 281 3.13 -17.87 -1.96
N LYS A 282 4.19 -18.51 -2.45
CA LYS A 282 5.44 -17.82 -2.75
C LYS A 282 5.43 -17.31 -4.19
N VAL A 283 5.77 -16.03 -4.36
CA VAL A 283 6.00 -15.44 -5.69
C VAL A 283 7.23 -16.09 -6.33
N THR A 284 7.04 -16.67 -7.51
CA THR A 284 8.07 -17.36 -8.30
C THR A 284 8.52 -16.56 -9.52
N ALA A 285 7.65 -15.72 -10.05
CA ALA A 285 7.94 -14.78 -11.13
C ALA A 285 7.01 -13.58 -11.05
N SER A 286 7.41 -12.46 -11.66
CA SER A 286 6.59 -11.25 -11.70
C SER A 286 6.74 -10.47 -13.00
N VAL A 287 5.69 -9.72 -13.33
CA VAL A 287 5.68 -8.68 -14.35
C VAL A 287 5.34 -7.35 -13.68
N PRO A 288 6.24 -6.36 -13.68
CA PRO A 288 7.59 -6.44 -14.23
C PRO A 288 8.51 -7.33 -13.39
N GLU A 289 9.59 -7.82 -14.02
CA GLU A 289 10.55 -8.70 -13.37
C GLU A 289 11.15 -8.03 -12.11
N GLY A 290 11.06 -8.74 -10.97
CA GLY A 290 11.56 -8.25 -9.69
C GLY A 290 10.58 -7.36 -8.92
N ALA A 291 9.36 -7.15 -9.45
CA ALA A 291 8.30 -6.52 -8.67
C ALA A 291 8.00 -7.32 -7.40
N GLN A 292 7.67 -6.61 -6.32
CA GLN A 292 7.30 -7.17 -5.03
C GLN A 292 5.80 -6.97 -4.78
N ALA A 293 5.08 -8.06 -4.50
CA ALA A 293 3.62 -8.07 -4.37
C ALA A 293 3.10 -7.10 -3.29
N PHE A 294 3.88 -6.82 -2.25
CA PHE A 294 3.48 -5.89 -1.17
C PHE A 294 4.06 -4.47 -1.31
N ILE A 295 4.72 -4.15 -2.42
CA ILE A 295 5.31 -2.83 -2.66
C ILE A 295 4.81 -2.27 -4.01
N PRO A 296 3.67 -1.55 -4.04
CA PRO A 296 3.10 -0.95 -5.24
C PRO A 296 4.08 -0.10 -6.06
N GLY A 297 5.06 0.52 -5.39
CA GLY A 297 6.13 1.28 -6.01
C GLY A 297 7.05 0.50 -6.94
N THR A 298 7.02 -0.84 -6.85
CA THR A 298 7.76 -1.75 -7.75
C THR A 298 6.90 -2.28 -8.89
N TRP A 299 5.60 -1.99 -8.89
CA TRP A 299 4.70 -2.45 -9.94
C TRP A 299 4.87 -1.61 -11.20
N GLY A 300 4.72 -2.25 -12.35
CA GLY A 300 4.74 -1.61 -13.65
C GLY A 300 3.47 -0.81 -13.90
N ASN A 301 3.23 -0.46 -15.15
CA ASN A 301 2.04 0.27 -15.56
C ASN A 301 1.19 -0.60 -16.48
N LEU A 302 -0.12 -0.47 -16.38
CA LEU A 302 -1.07 -0.88 -17.40
C LEU A 302 -1.55 0.39 -18.11
N VAL A 303 -1.46 0.42 -19.44
CA VAL A 303 -1.92 1.52 -20.28
C VAL A 303 -3.11 1.07 -21.11
N LEU A 304 -4.20 1.83 -21.03
CA LEU A 304 -5.40 1.62 -21.84
C LEU A 304 -5.14 2.16 -23.25
N GLN A 305 -4.99 1.29 -24.25
CA GLN A 305 -4.71 1.73 -25.62
C GLN A 305 -5.92 2.44 -26.24
N LYS A 306 -5.65 3.28 -27.25
CA LYS A 306 -6.70 3.83 -28.13
C LYS A 306 -7.44 2.72 -28.88
#